data_AF-A0AA37W8J3-F1
#
_entry.id   AF-A0AA37W8J3-F1
#
_cell.length_a   1.000
_cell.length_b   1.000
_cell.length_c   1.000
_cell.angle_alpha   90.00
_cell.angle_beta   90.00
_cell.angle_gamma   90.00
#
_symmetry.space_group_name_H-M   'P 1'
#
loop_
_entity.id
_entity.type
_entity.pdbx_description
1 polymer ?
#
loop_
_entity_poly.entity_id
_entity_poly.type
_entity_poly.pdbx_seq_one_letter_code
_entity_poly.pdbx_strand_id
1 'polypeptide(L)'
;MPKPRKAQISLDATPYYHCVSRCVRRAFLCGLDQLTGKSYEHRRGWLENKLLSLPSIFAIEIAAYAIMSNHYHVVLYVDAEQAKNWTDYEVAERWHKLFRGSPVSTKFLQYKVLNDGEKINLDLLITKWRERLQDISWFMRVLNEAIAREANREDQSSGRFWEGRFKSQALLDEKALLACLAYVDLNPVRANMARTPEHSDHTSVKKRYKAAVKTREPNLPENQEKALLSFTGYPNNEQKKGLPVPLTDYLALVDWTGRIVRDDKRGALSNTLSPILDRLCIDQQEWLKLSQGFEKTYKTFAGGSGRMKHISQLLGYQRLRTS
;
A
#
# COMPACT_ATOMS: atom_id res chain seq x y z
N MET A 1 13.29 -5.08 21.42
CA MET A 1 13.34 -6.29 20.56
C MET A 1 12.38 -6.14 19.38
N PRO A 2 12.72 -6.63 18.17
CA PRO A 2 11.78 -6.69 17.06
C PRO A 2 10.62 -7.65 17.39
N LYS A 3 9.39 -7.13 17.42
CA LYS A 3 8.18 -7.95 17.62
C LYS A 3 7.77 -8.64 16.31
N PRO A 4 7.14 -9.84 16.37
CA PRO A 4 6.57 -10.48 15.20
C PRO A 4 5.43 -9.62 14.62
N ARG A 5 5.21 -9.65 13.30
CA ARG A 5 4.26 -8.74 12.63
C ARG A 5 2.81 -8.90 13.06
N LYS A 6 2.40 -10.09 13.50
CA LYS A 6 1.10 -10.30 14.17
C LYS A 6 0.90 -9.39 15.40
N ALA A 7 1.98 -8.82 15.93
CA ALA A 7 1.97 -7.85 17.03
C ALA A 7 2.36 -6.42 16.58
N GLN A 8 2.51 -6.17 15.27
CA GLN A 8 2.74 -4.86 14.65
C GLN A 8 1.58 -4.41 13.76
N ILE A 9 0.85 -5.37 13.17
CA ILE A 9 -0.35 -5.17 12.38
C ILE A 9 -1.52 -5.55 13.27
N SER A 10 -2.37 -4.57 13.58
CA SER A 10 -3.61 -4.70 14.33
C SER A 10 -4.68 -3.91 13.59
N LEU A 11 -5.72 -4.63 13.12
CA LEU A 11 -6.84 -4.00 12.44
C LEU A 11 -7.72 -3.20 13.41
N ASP A 12 -7.68 -3.53 14.71
CA ASP A 12 -8.30 -2.73 15.77
C ASP A 12 -7.70 -1.33 15.87
N ALA A 13 -6.42 -1.18 15.52
CA ALA A 13 -5.73 0.11 15.55
C ALA A 13 -6.01 0.96 14.30
N THR A 14 -5.89 0.34 13.12
CA THR A 14 -6.12 0.97 11.82
C THR A 14 -6.14 -0.09 10.71
N PRO A 15 -6.94 0.09 9.64
CA PRO A 15 -6.86 -0.73 8.43
C PRO A 15 -5.75 -0.29 7.47
N TYR A 16 -5.08 0.85 7.70
CA TYR A 16 -4.10 1.42 6.77
C TYR A 16 -2.65 1.18 7.16
N TYR A 17 -1.86 0.67 6.22
CA TYR A 17 -0.44 0.36 6.43
C TYR A 17 0.44 0.79 5.27
N HIS A 18 1.50 1.54 5.57
CA HIS A 18 2.59 1.79 4.65
C HIS A 18 3.62 0.66 4.73
N CYS A 19 3.86 -0.01 3.60
CA CYS A 19 4.80 -1.11 3.47
C CYS A 19 5.93 -0.78 2.49
N VAL A 20 7.14 -1.23 2.82
CA VAL A 20 8.34 -1.02 2.00
C VAL A 20 9.16 -2.30 1.90
N SER A 21 9.55 -2.68 0.69
CA SER A 21 10.51 -3.77 0.45
C SER A 21 11.68 -3.27 -0.40
N ARG A 22 12.90 -3.66 -0.05
CA ARG A 22 14.16 -3.27 -0.71
C ARG A 22 14.92 -4.50 -1.17
N CYS A 23 15.42 -4.49 -2.40
CA CYS A 23 16.23 -5.57 -2.95
C CYS A 23 17.65 -5.54 -2.35
N VAL A 24 18.31 -6.71 -2.26
CA VAL A 24 19.71 -6.77 -1.81
C VAL A 24 20.60 -5.91 -2.71
N ARG A 25 21.72 -5.44 -2.16
CA ARG A 25 22.71 -4.66 -2.92
C ARG A 25 23.06 -5.37 -4.23
N ARG A 26 23.03 -4.63 -5.34
CA ARG A 26 23.28 -5.09 -6.72
C ARG A 26 22.26 -6.04 -7.35
N ALA A 27 21.16 -6.40 -6.69
CA ALA A 27 20.11 -7.20 -7.32
C ALA A 27 19.15 -6.40 -8.23
N PHE A 28 19.44 -5.11 -8.49
CA PHE A 28 18.65 -4.14 -9.27
C PHE A 28 17.17 -4.53 -9.44
N LEU A 29 16.32 -3.99 -8.56
CA LEU A 29 14.87 -4.21 -8.70
C LEU A 29 14.42 -3.76 -10.08
N CYS A 30 14.90 -2.61 -10.54
CA CYS A 30 14.79 -2.12 -11.90
C CYS A 30 15.84 -1.01 -12.16
N GLY A 31 15.91 -0.52 -13.39
CA GLY A 31 16.82 0.55 -13.81
C GLY A 31 18.12 0.06 -14.45
N LEU A 32 19.01 1.00 -14.77
CA LEU A 32 20.28 0.72 -15.44
C LEU A 32 21.38 0.39 -14.43
N ASP A 33 22.01 -0.78 -14.59
CA ASP A 33 23.26 -1.09 -13.92
C ASP A 33 24.42 -0.38 -14.62
N GLN A 34 24.92 0.68 -14.00
CA GLN A 34 26.01 1.50 -14.54
C GLN A 34 27.33 0.74 -14.71
N LEU A 35 27.51 -0.39 -14.01
CA LEU A 35 28.74 -1.18 -14.11
C LEU A 35 28.73 -2.14 -15.31
N THR A 36 27.58 -2.77 -15.58
CA THR A 36 27.46 -3.76 -16.66
C THR A 36 26.80 -3.19 -17.92
N GLY A 37 26.18 -2.00 -17.83
CA GLY A 37 25.36 -1.42 -18.89
C GLY A 37 24.02 -2.12 -19.09
N LYS A 38 23.69 -3.15 -18.29
CA LYS A 38 22.45 -3.91 -18.41
C LYS A 38 21.28 -3.12 -17.82
N SER A 39 20.20 -3.00 -18.60
CA SER A 39 18.95 -2.41 -18.12
C SER A 39 18.03 -3.49 -17.57
N TYR A 40 17.51 -3.24 -16.37
CA TYR A 40 16.50 -4.04 -15.67
C TYR A 40 15.16 -3.30 -15.57
N GLU A 41 14.98 -2.22 -16.33
CA GLU A 41 13.81 -1.35 -16.23
C GLU A 41 12.48 -2.08 -16.49
N HIS A 42 12.48 -3.11 -17.34
CA HIS A 42 11.31 -3.96 -17.61
C HIS A 42 10.74 -4.64 -16.36
N ARG A 43 11.58 -4.93 -15.35
CA ARG A 43 11.15 -5.52 -14.07
C ARG A 43 10.19 -4.62 -13.29
N ARG A 44 10.24 -3.30 -13.52
CA ARG A 44 9.30 -2.34 -12.91
C ARG A 44 7.86 -2.66 -13.30
N GLY A 45 7.64 -2.99 -14.57
CA GLY A 45 6.35 -3.44 -15.09
C GLY A 45 5.91 -4.78 -14.49
N TRP A 46 6.82 -5.74 -14.28
CA TRP A 46 6.50 -7.00 -13.61
C TRP A 46 5.95 -6.77 -12.20
N LEU A 47 6.62 -5.91 -11.43
CA LEU A 47 6.20 -5.58 -10.07
C LEU A 47 4.87 -4.84 -10.07
N GLU A 48 4.68 -3.83 -10.92
CA GLU A 48 3.43 -3.08 -11.00
C GLU A 48 2.25 -3.98 -11.40
N ASN A 49 2.41 -4.79 -12.44
CA ASN A 49 1.36 -5.70 -12.91
C ASN A 49 0.97 -6.70 -11.84
N LYS A 50 1.96 -7.30 -11.15
CA LYS A 50 1.68 -8.22 -10.04
C LYS A 50 1.01 -7.51 -8.87
N LEU A 51 1.50 -6.34 -8.48
CA LEU A 51 0.93 -5.56 -7.38
C LEU A 51 -0.55 -5.25 -7.64
N LEU A 52 -0.88 -4.71 -8.81
CA LEU A 52 -2.24 -4.28 -9.17
C LEU A 52 -3.20 -5.45 -9.45
N SER A 53 -2.70 -6.67 -9.67
CA SER A 53 -3.56 -7.84 -9.82
C SER A 53 -4.08 -8.38 -8.48
N LEU A 54 -3.33 -8.16 -7.38
CA LEU A 54 -3.63 -8.78 -6.07
C LEU A 54 -4.92 -8.32 -5.39
N PRO A 55 -5.38 -7.05 -5.51
CA PRO A 55 -6.66 -6.63 -4.94
C PRO A 55 -7.89 -7.37 -5.49
N SER A 56 -7.79 -8.01 -6.66
CA SER A 56 -8.86 -8.87 -7.18
C SER A 56 -8.98 -10.22 -6.46
N ILE A 57 -8.00 -10.55 -5.60
CA ILE A 57 -7.89 -11.84 -4.90
C ILE A 57 -7.90 -11.65 -3.39
N PHE A 58 -7.18 -10.66 -2.87
CA PHE A 58 -7.13 -10.32 -1.46
C PHE A 58 -8.21 -9.29 -1.11
N ALA A 59 -8.67 -9.30 0.14
CA ALA A 59 -9.46 -8.22 0.73
C ALA A 59 -8.54 -7.08 1.17
N ILE A 60 -7.66 -6.67 0.27
CA ILE A 60 -6.63 -5.65 0.49
C ILE A 60 -6.55 -4.79 -0.75
N GLU A 61 -6.77 -3.50 -0.58
CA GLU A 61 -6.71 -2.51 -1.64
C GLU A 61 -5.45 -1.66 -1.55
N ILE A 62 -5.11 -1.02 -2.67
CA ILE A 62 -3.91 -0.18 -2.79
C ILE A 62 -4.35 1.29 -2.74
N ALA A 63 -3.98 1.99 -1.68
CA ALA A 63 -4.23 3.41 -1.54
C ALA A 63 -3.21 4.26 -2.32
N ALA A 64 -1.94 3.90 -2.24
CA ALA A 64 -0.87 4.50 -3.02
C ALA A 64 0.28 3.51 -3.24
N TYR A 65 1.10 3.74 -4.27
CA TYR A 65 2.36 3.05 -4.46
C TYR A 65 3.33 3.88 -5.29
N ALA A 66 4.62 3.62 -5.10
CA ALA A 66 5.69 4.12 -5.96
C ALA A 66 6.79 3.06 -6.06
N ILE A 67 7.12 2.65 -7.28
CA ILE A 67 8.23 1.73 -7.52
C ILE A 67 9.49 2.57 -7.77
N MET A 68 10.58 2.23 -7.08
CA MET A 68 11.89 2.87 -7.20
C MET A 68 12.91 1.85 -7.74
N SER A 69 14.11 2.27 -8.10
CA SER A 69 15.10 1.38 -8.74
C SER A 69 15.59 0.22 -7.87
N ASN A 70 15.54 0.33 -6.53
CA ASN A 70 15.98 -0.72 -5.60
C ASN A 70 14.98 -1.03 -4.48
N HIS A 71 13.83 -0.37 -4.43
CA HIS A 71 12.79 -0.63 -3.46
C HIS A 71 11.45 -0.18 -4.01
N TYR A 72 10.35 -0.54 -3.35
CA TYR A 72 9.05 0.05 -3.64
C TYR A 72 8.33 0.38 -2.34
N HIS A 73 7.45 1.36 -2.45
CA HIS A 73 6.52 1.75 -1.40
C HIS A 73 5.10 1.38 -1.83
N VAL A 74 4.31 0.90 -0.88
CA VAL A 74 2.87 0.67 -1.07
C VAL A 74 2.12 1.02 0.21
N VAL A 75 1.01 1.75 0.08
CA VAL A 75 0.06 1.98 1.16
C VAL A 75 -1.14 1.08 0.90
N LEU A 76 -1.40 0.19 1.85
CA LEU A 76 -2.45 -0.83 1.78
C LEU A 76 -3.61 -0.46 2.70
N TYR A 77 -4.82 -0.80 2.29
CA TYR A 77 -6.03 -0.77 3.10
C TYR A 77 -6.57 -2.21 3.22
N VAL A 78 -6.77 -2.68 4.45
CA VAL A 78 -7.35 -4.00 4.70
C VAL A 78 -8.86 -3.88 4.85
N ASP A 79 -9.61 -4.54 3.97
CA ASP A 79 -11.07 -4.56 3.96
C ASP A 79 -11.60 -5.83 4.66
N ALA A 80 -11.50 -5.83 5.99
CA ALA A 80 -11.92 -6.98 6.79
C ALA A 80 -13.41 -7.31 6.62
N GLU A 81 -14.26 -6.30 6.39
CA GLU A 81 -15.69 -6.49 6.15
C GLU A 81 -15.94 -7.20 4.81
N GLN A 82 -15.21 -6.85 3.74
CA GLN A 82 -15.25 -7.61 2.50
C GLN A 82 -14.85 -9.08 2.71
N ALA A 83 -13.76 -9.33 3.45
CA ALA A 83 -13.32 -10.69 3.75
C ALA A 83 -14.37 -11.48 4.54
N LYS A 84 -15.10 -10.83 5.44
CA LYS A 84 -16.17 -11.43 6.25
C LYS A 84 -17.40 -11.77 5.40
N ASN A 85 -17.72 -10.94 4.42
CA ASN A 85 -18.92 -11.10 3.58
C ASN A 85 -18.77 -12.12 2.44
N TRP A 86 -17.57 -12.63 2.16
CA TRP A 86 -17.40 -13.67 1.16
C TRP A 86 -18.07 -14.99 1.55
N THR A 87 -18.62 -15.69 0.58
CA THR A 87 -19.02 -17.09 0.77
C THR A 87 -17.79 -18.00 0.89
N ASP A 88 -17.97 -19.21 1.40
CA ASP A 88 -16.87 -20.18 1.48
C ASP A 88 -16.37 -20.60 0.10
N TYR A 89 -17.27 -20.67 -0.88
CA TYR A 89 -16.93 -20.88 -2.29
C TYR A 89 -16.00 -19.77 -2.80
N GLU A 90 -16.35 -18.53 -2.52
CA GLU A 90 -15.57 -17.35 -2.89
C GLU A 90 -14.17 -17.31 -2.26
N VAL A 91 -14.04 -17.76 -1.01
CA VAL A 91 -12.74 -17.90 -0.32
C VAL A 91 -11.90 -18.98 -0.98
N ALA A 92 -12.48 -20.15 -1.26
CA ALA A 92 -11.78 -21.23 -1.94
C ALA A 92 -11.32 -20.83 -3.34
N GLU A 93 -12.19 -20.19 -4.13
CA GLU A 93 -11.87 -19.74 -5.48
C GLU A 93 -10.71 -18.73 -5.47
N ARG A 94 -10.77 -17.71 -4.59
CA ARG A 94 -9.69 -16.73 -4.44
C ARG A 94 -8.38 -17.38 -4.02
N TRP A 95 -8.42 -18.33 -3.08
CA TRP A 95 -7.21 -19.07 -2.67
C TRP A 95 -6.59 -19.85 -3.83
N HIS A 96 -7.42 -20.53 -4.63
CA HIS A 96 -6.97 -21.34 -5.78
C HIS A 96 -6.38 -20.51 -6.93
N LYS A 97 -6.69 -19.20 -7.01
CA LYS A 97 -6.03 -18.27 -7.95
C LYS A 97 -4.54 -18.05 -7.64
N LEU A 98 -4.09 -18.35 -6.42
CA LEU A 98 -2.71 -18.10 -5.99
C LEU A 98 -1.94 -19.37 -5.63
N PHE A 99 -2.64 -20.34 -5.05
CA PHE A 99 -2.03 -21.53 -4.48
C PHE A 99 -2.78 -22.77 -4.95
N ARG A 100 -2.08 -23.91 -4.99
CA ARG A 100 -2.77 -25.19 -5.18
C ARG A 100 -3.71 -25.44 -3.99
N GLY A 101 -4.93 -25.84 -4.31
CA GLY A 101 -5.91 -26.29 -3.32
C GLY A 101 -5.59 -27.67 -2.73
N SER A 102 -6.45 -28.10 -1.81
CA SER A 102 -6.53 -29.49 -1.35
C SER A 102 -7.55 -30.29 -2.18
N PRO A 103 -7.46 -31.63 -2.22
CA PRO A 103 -8.45 -32.46 -2.90
C PRO A 103 -9.89 -32.17 -2.47
N VAL A 104 -10.13 -31.93 -1.17
CA VAL A 104 -11.46 -31.58 -0.65
C VAL A 104 -11.95 -30.24 -1.18
N SER A 105 -11.09 -29.21 -1.22
CA SER A 105 -11.47 -27.91 -1.78
C SER A 105 -11.70 -27.95 -3.29
N THR A 106 -10.99 -28.82 -4.02
CA THR A 106 -11.25 -29.04 -5.45
C THR A 106 -12.59 -29.72 -5.68
N LYS A 107 -12.95 -30.73 -4.87
CA LYS A 107 -14.30 -31.33 -4.90
C LYS A 107 -15.37 -30.29 -4.61
N PHE A 108 -15.14 -29.45 -3.59
CA PHE A 108 -16.04 -28.38 -3.20
C PHE A 108 -16.30 -27.38 -4.34
N LEU A 109 -15.24 -26.89 -5.00
CA LEU A 109 -15.37 -25.99 -6.16
C LEU A 109 -16.03 -26.64 -7.38
N GLN A 110 -16.06 -27.98 -7.45
CA GLN A 110 -16.78 -28.75 -8.46
C GLN A 110 -18.22 -29.09 -8.05
N TYR A 111 -18.73 -28.53 -6.95
CA TYR A 111 -20.06 -28.81 -6.40
C TYR A 111 -20.31 -30.30 -6.11
N LYS A 112 -19.24 -31.06 -5.84
CA LYS A 112 -19.36 -32.48 -5.47
C LYS A 112 -19.75 -32.63 -4.01
N VAL A 113 -20.52 -33.67 -3.71
CA VAL A 113 -20.92 -34.01 -2.35
C VAL A 113 -19.68 -34.34 -1.51
N LEU A 114 -19.61 -33.72 -0.34
CA LEU A 114 -18.58 -33.97 0.67
C LEU A 114 -19.16 -34.84 1.79
N ASN A 115 -18.39 -35.80 2.28
CA ASN A 115 -18.73 -36.48 3.53
C ASN A 115 -18.47 -35.58 4.74
N ASP A 116 -18.91 -35.99 5.94
CA ASP A 116 -18.83 -35.12 7.11
C ASP A 116 -17.41 -34.80 7.55
N GLY A 117 -16.46 -35.73 7.40
CA GLY A 117 -15.05 -35.47 7.65
C GLY A 117 -14.43 -34.49 6.65
N GLU A 118 -14.85 -34.57 5.39
CA GLU A 118 -14.46 -33.62 4.33
C GLU A 118 -15.02 -32.22 4.60
N LYS A 119 -16.28 -32.10 5.05
CA LYS A 119 -16.87 -30.81 5.44
C LYS A 119 -16.09 -30.16 6.57
N ILE A 120 -15.80 -30.90 7.65
CA ILE A 120 -15.00 -30.38 8.78
C ILE A 120 -13.62 -29.92 8.31
N ASN A 121 -12.96 -30.70 7.43
CA ASN A 121 -11.66 -30.31 6.88
C ASN A 121 -11.75 -29.05 6.02
N LEU A 122 -12.78 -28.95 5.18
CA LEU A 122 -13.03 -27.78 4.36
C LEU A 122 -13.23 -26.54 5.23
N ASP A 123 -14.07 -26.59 6.27
CA ASP A 123 -14.35 -25.46 7.15
C ASP A 123 -13.05 -24.91 7.78
N LEU A 124 -12.19 -25.81 8.29
CA LEU A 124 -10.88 -25.43 8.82
C LEU A 124 -9.98 -24.75 7.77
N LEU A 125 -10.01 -25.23 6.53
CA LEU A 125 -9.27 -24.62 5.43
C LEU A 125 -9.84 -23.24 5.07
N ILE A 126 -11.17 -23.11 4.98
CA ILE A 126 -11.83 -21.86 4.63
C ILE A 126 -11.59 -20.78 5.68
N THR A 127 -11.76 -21.08 6.97
CA THR A 127 -11.44 -20.14 8.06
C THR A 127 -10.00 -19.63 7.92
N LYS A 128 -9.06 -20.55 7.76
CA LYS A 128 -7.64 -20.23 7.60
C LYS A 128 -7.33 -19.43 6.34
N TRP A 129 -7.98 -19.73 5.21
CA TRP A 129 -7.76 -18.99 3.97
C TRP A 129 -8.37 -17.59 4.01
N ARG A 130 -9.55 -17.44 4.62
CA ARG A 130 -10.20 -16.14 4.83
C ARG A 130 -9.34 -15.21 5.68
N GLU A 131 -8.73 -15.71 6.76
CA GLU A 131 -7.76 -14.96 7.56
C GLU A 131 -6.55 -14.51 6.72
N ARG A 132 -6.02 -15.40 5.87
CA ARG A 132 -4.83 -15.12 5.06
C ARG A 132 -5.10 -14.14 3.92
N LEU A 133 -6.30 -14.18 3.32
CA LEU A 133 -6.69 -13.31 2.21
C LEU A 133 -6.94 -11.86 2.63
N GLN A 134 -6.92 -11.55 3.92
CA GLN A 134 -6.92 -10.19 4.46
C GLN A 134 -5.61 -9.85 5.21
N ASP A 135 -4.60 -10.73 5.17
CA ASP A 135 -3.34 -10.54 5.89
C ASP A 135 -2.28 -9.87 4.99
N ILE A 136 -1.79 -8.71 5.42
CA ILE A 136 -0.75 -7.95 4.70
C ILE A 136 0.54 -8.76 4.52
N SER A 137 0.91 -9.61 5.48
CA SER A 137 2.13 -10.44 5.33
C SER A 137 1.96 -11.48 4.22
N TRP A 138 0.76 -12.03 4.02
CA TRP A 138 0.44 -12.91 2.89
C TRP A 138 0.41 -12.15 1.56
N PHE A 139 -0.20 -10.96 1.52
CA PHE A 139 -0.17 -10.09 0.34
C PHE A 139 1.27 -9.79 -0.10
N MET A 140 2.08 -9.28 0.84
CA MET A 140 3.48 -8.92 0.59
C MET A 140 4.33 -10.14 0.27
N ARG A 141 4.04 -11.32 0.84
CA ARG A 141 4.71 -12.57 0.49
C ARG A 141 4.46 -12.92 -0.98
N VAL A 142 3.20 -12.95 -1.41
CA VAL A 142 2.84 -13.31 -2.78
C VAL A 142 3.47 -12.36 -3.79
N LEU A 143 3.48 -11.05 -3.49
CA LEU A 143 4.12 -10.05 -4.33
C LEU A 143 5.64 -10.27 -4.41
N ASN A 144 6.31 -10.30 -3.26
CA ASN A 144 7.77 -10.36 -3.19
C ASN A 144 8.32 -11.70 -3.70
N GLU A 145 7.66 -12.81 -3.42
CA GLU A 145 8.08 -14.14 -3.87
C GLU A 145 8.03 -14.25 -5.40
N ALA A 146 6.96 -13.74 -6.02
CA ALA A 146 6.82 -13.75 -7.48
C ALA A 146 7.97 -12.99 -8.16
N ILE A 147 8.27 -11.77 -7.69
CA ILE A 147 9.34 -10.94 -8.25
C ILE A 147 10.73 -11.53 -7.98
N ALA A 148 10.97 -12.06 -6.77
CA ALA A 148 12.23 -12.71 -6.46
C ALA A 148 12.50 -13.93 -7.34
N ARG A 149 11.48 -14.76 -7.58
CA ARG A 149 11.61 -15.95 -8.45
C ARG A 149 11.86 -15.58 -9.90
N GLU A 150 11.18 -14.54 -10.40
CA GLU A 150 11.35 -14.08 -11.78
C GLU A 150 12.74 -13.48 -11.98
N ALA A 151 13.17 -12.57 -11.10
CA ALA A 151 14.47 -11.93 -11.18
C ALA A 151 15.63 -12.90 -10.99
N ASN A 152 15.55 -13.81 -9.99
CA ASN A 152 16.58 -14.83 -9.80
C ASN A 152 16.71 -15.78 -11.00
N ARG A 153 15.60 -16.10 -11.67
CA ARG A 153 15.61 -16.92 -12.89
C ARG A 153 16.28 -16.17 -14.04
N GLU A 154 15.95 -14.89 -14.23
CA GLU A 154 16.58 -14.03 -15.26
C GLU A 154 18.08 -13.84 -15.00
N ASP A 155 18.48 -13.66 -13.74
CA ASP A 155 19.88 -13.47 -13.34
C ASP A 155 20.65 -14.78 -13.20
N GLN A 156 20.02 -15.93 -13.46
CA GLN A 156 20.60 -17.27 -13.26
C GLN A 156 21.24 -17.44 -11.87
N SER A 157 20.62 -16.82 -10.86
CA SER A 157 21.16 -16.70 -9.51
C SER A 157 20.34 -17.51 -8.51
N SER A 158 21.05 -18.14 -7.57
CA SER A 158 20.44 -18.75 -6.39
C SER A 158 20.71 -17.89 -5.17
N GLY A 159 19.67 -17.37 -4.51
CA GLY A 159 19.88 -16.58 -3.30
C GLY A 159 18.74 -15.64 -2.93
N ARG A 160 18.98 -14.81 -1.91
CA ARG A 160 18.03 -13.78 -1.47
C ARG A 160 18.02 -12.62 -2.46
N PHE A 161 16.84 -12.34 -3.02
CA PHE A 161 16.61 -11.14 -3.81
C PHE A 161 16.28 -9.90 -2.95
N TRP A 162 15.56 -10.08 -1.84
CA TRP A 162 15.17 -9.02 -0.92
C TRP A 162 16.12 -8.94 0.28
N GLU A 163 16.49 -7.72 0.74
CA GLU A 163 17.38 -7.49 1.90
C GLU A 163 16.88 -8.21 3.16
N GLY A 164 15.56 -8.32 3.28
CA GLY A 164 14.94 -9.16 4.26
C GLY A 164 13.43 -8.98 4.25
N ARG A 165 12.89 -8.90 5.45
CA ARG A 165 11.48 -8.70 5.71
C ARG A 165 11.06 -7.28 5.29
N PHE A 166 9.93 -7.14 4.61
CA PHE A 166 9.30 -5.82 4.37
C PHE A 166 9.08 -5.07 5.69
N LYS A 167 9.23 -3.74 5.66
CA LYS A 167 8.85 -2.84 6.75
C LYS A 167 7.37 -2.51 6.66
N SER A 168 6.72 -2.30 7.80
CA SER A 168 5.31 -1.86 7.87
C SER A 168 5.13 -0.77 8.92
N GLN A 169 4.34 0.25 8.60
CA GLN A 169 3.99 1.36 9.48
C GLN A 169 2.47 1.52 9.50
N ALA A 170 1.88 1.45 10.68
CA ALA A 170 0.44 1.66 10.87
C ALA A 170 0.11 3.16 10.79
N LEU A 171 -0.87 3.52 9.95
CA LEU A 171 -1.30 4.91 9.76
C LEU A 171 -2.56 5.15 10.62
N LEU A 172 -2.39 5.76 11.79
CA LEU A 172 -3.37 5.77 12.88
C LEU A 172 -4.45 6.85 12.75
N ASP A 173 -4.24 7.83 11.88
CA ASP A 173 -5.18 8.91 11.62
C ASP A 173 -5.07 9.44 10.19
N GLU A 174 -6.01 10.30 9.80
CA GLU A 174 -6.08 10.85 8.45
C GLU A 174 -4.87 11.71 8.08
N LYS A 175 -4.30 12.42 9.06
CA LYS A 175 -3.09 13.23 8.88
C LYS A 175 -1.92 12.33 8.47
N ALA A 176 -1.68 11.25 9.22
CA ALA A 176 -0.65 10.28 8.90
C ALA A 176 -0.91 9.57 7.57
N LEU A 177 -2.18 9.22 7.29
CA LEU A 177 -2.57 8.61 6.02
C LEU A 177 -2.22 9.52 4.84
N LEU A 178 -2.77 10.73 4.78
CA LEU A 178 -2.59 11.63 3.63
C LEU A 178 -1.14 12.09 3.47
N ALA A 179 -0.44 12.35 4.57
CA ALA A 179 0.98 12.67 4.52
C ALA A 179 1.81 11.48 3.98
N CYS A 180 1.44 10.25 4.32
CA CYS A 180 2.08 9.06 3.78
C CYS A 180 1.78 8.85 2.29
N LEU A 181 0.53 9.05 1.85
CA LEU A 181 0.18 8.95 0.42
C LEU A 181 1.00 9.95 -0.39
N ALA A 182 1.03 11.22 0.04
CA ALA A 182 1.81 12.27 -0.61
C ALA A 182 3.32 11.96 -0.58
N TYR A 183 3.84 11.47 0.54
CA TYR A 183 5.23 11.00 0.63
C TYR A 183 5.53 9.92 -0.42
N VAL A 184 4.67 8.90 -0.52
CA VAL A 184 4.82 7.80 -1.49
C VAL A 184 4.77 8.32 -2.92
N ASP A 185 3.73 9.05 -3.29
CA ASP A 185 3.54 9.58 -4.64
C ASP A 185 4.66 10.56 -5.08
N LEU A 186 5.28 11.26 -4.13
CA LEU A 186 6.39 12.18 -4.39
C LEU A 186 7.78 11.53 -4.29
N ASN A 187 7.90 10.23 -4.01
CA ASN A 187 9.21 9.56 -3.94
C ASN A 187 10.03 9.71 -5.25
N PRO A 188 9.46 9.45 -6.45
CA PRO A 188 10.22 9.62 -7.69
C PRO A 188 10.67 11.06 -7.94
N VAL A 189 9.84 12.05 -7.58
CA VAL A 189 10.18 13.47 -7.70
C VAL A 189 11.34 13.83 -6.76
N ARG A 190 11.25 13.41 -5.49
CA ARG A 190 12.31 13.59 -4.48
C ARG A 190 13.63 12.92 -4.85
N ALA A 191 13.57 11.78 -5.54
CA ALA A 191 14.74 11.05 -6.01
C ALA A 191 15.28 11.55 -7.36
N ASN A 192 14.72 12.64 -7.90
CA ASN A 192 15.05 13.19 -9.22
C ASN A 192 14.88 12.18 -10.37
N MET A 193 13.96 11.20 -10.21
CA MET A 193 13.57 10.25 -11.25
C MET A 193 12.46 10.79 -12.16
N ALA A 194 11.72 11.80 -11.70
CA ALA A 194 10.66 12.45 -12.44
C ALA A 194 10.61 13.95 -12.13
N ARG A 195 10.29 14.76 -13.14
CA ARG A 195 10.18 16.22 -12.97
C ARG A 195 8.88 16.63 -12.27
N THR A 196 7.78 15.92 -12.48
CA THR A 196 6.50 16.22 -11.82
C THR A 196 5.79 14.93 -11.42
N PRO A 197 4.82 14.96 -10.50
CA PRO A 197 4.04 13.78 -10.13
C PRO A 197 3.37 13.13 -11.36
N GLU A 198 2.87 13.94 -12.29
CA GLU A 198 2.25 13.50 -13.54
C GLU A 198 3.23 12.91 -14.54
N HIS A 199 4.54 13.01 -14.32
CA HIS A 199 5.58 12.36 -15.14
C HIS A 199 6.30 11.26 -14.36
N SER A 200 5.81 10.90 -13.17
CA SER A 200 6.36 9.80 -12.38
C SER A 200 5.72 8.47 -12.77
N ASP A 201 6.31 7.79 -13.74
CA ASP A 201 5.80 6.49 -14.17
C ASP A 201 5.86 5.45 -13.05
N HIS A 202 4.94 4.48 -13.11
CA HIS A 202 4.77 3.43 -12.11
C HIS A 202 4.48 3.95 -10.69
N THR A 203 3.61 4.94 -10.60
CA THR A 203 3.06 5.49 -9.35
C THR A 203 1.54 5.54 -9.37
N SER A 204 0.94 5.56 -8.17
CA SER A 204 -0.49 5.81 -8.02
C SER A 204 -0.91 7.20 -8.50
N VAL A 205 -0.17 8.26 -8.18
CA VAL A 205 -0.52 9.63 -8.61
C VAL A 205 -0.61 9.76 -10.13
N LYS A 206 0.30 9.14 -10.87
CA LYS A 206 0.25 9.13 -12.35
C LYS A 206 -1.02 8.49 -12.87
N LYS A 207 -1.42 7.34 -12.31
CA LYS A 207 -2.67 6.66 -12.70
C LYS A 207 -3.89 7.48 -12.35
N ARG A 208 -3.94 8.05 -11.15
CA ARG A 208 -5.02 8.92 -10.69
C ARG A 208 -5.16 10.16 -11.57
N TYR A 209 -4.05 10.82 -11.92
CA TYR A 209 -4.06 11.95 -12.85
C TYR A 209 -4.58 11.54 -14.23
N LYS A 210 -4.09 10.43 -14.79
CA LYS A 210 -4.55 9.87 -16.08
C LYS A 210 -6.05 9.57 -16.10
N ALA A 211 -6.63 9.12 -14.98
CA ALA A 211 -8.07 8.90 -14.86
C ALA A 211 -8.82 10.23 -14.73
N ALA A 212 -8.36 11.12 -13.85
CA ALA A 212 -9.01 12.38 -13.55
C ALA A 212 -9.16 13.29 -14.79
N VAL A 213 -8.16 13.36 -15.67
CA VAL A 213 -8.21 14.19 -16.89
C VAL A 213 -9.18 13.69 -17.96
N LYS A 214 -9.70 12.46 -17.83
CA LYS A 214 -10.64 11.86 -18.80
C LYS A 214 -12.11 12.16 -18.49
N THR A 215 -12.40 12.79 -17.37
CA THR A 215 -13.77 13.05 -16.90
C THR A 215 -13.92 14.49 -16.43
N ARG A 216 -15.16 14.99 -16.43
CA ARG A 216 -15.53 16.26 -15.78
C ARG A 216 -15.82 16.10 -14.29
N GLU A 217 -16.00 14.87 -13.83
CA GLU A 217 -16.38 14.55 -12.45
C GLU A 217 -15.35 13.59 -11.81
N PRO A 218 -14.09 14.03 -11.63
CA PRO A 218 -13.00 13.18 -11.13
C PRO A 218 -13.18 12.76 -9.67
N ASN A 219 -14.06 13.43 -8.91
CA ASN A 219 -14.33 13.10 -7.52
C ASN A 219 -15.35 11.95 -7.35
N LEU A 220 -16.07 11.55 -8.40
CA LEU A 220 -16.97 10.39 -8.35
C LEU A 220 -16.15 9.09 -8.38
N PRO A 221 -16.29 8.18 -7.38
CA PRO A 221 -15.47 6.96 -7.28
C PRO A 221 -15.46 6.08 -8.53
N GLU A 222 -16.58 5.99 -9.26
CA GLU A 222 -16.75 5.22 -10.49
C GLU A 222 -15.90 5.75 -11.66
N ASN A 223 -15.53 7.03 -11.62
CA ASN A 223 -14.70 7.70 -12.62
C ASN A 223 -13.20 7.67 -12.27
N GLN A 224 -12.82 7.14 -11.10
CA GLN A 224 -11.44 7.09 -10.64
C GLN A 224 -10.71 5.82 -11.15
N GLU A 225 -9.40 5.74 -10.88
CA GLU A 225 -8.59 4.56 -11.22
C GLU A 225 -9.07 3.34 -10.42
N LYS A 226 -9.68 2.37 -11.12
CA LYS A 226 -10.30 1.17 -10.52
C LYS A 226 -9.31 0.25 -9.82
N ALA A 227 -8.03 0.30 -10.19
CA ALA A 227 -7.00 -0.51 -9.54
C ALA A 227 -6.54 0.04 -8.18
N LEU A 228 -7.05 1.21 -7.77
CA LEU A 228 -6.67 1.90 -6.53
C LEU A 228 -7.89 2.19 -5.67
N LEU A 229 -7.70 2.27 -4.35
CA LEU A 229 -8.73 2.72 -3.42
C LEU A 229 -9.19 4.13 -3.81
N SER A 230 -10.50 4.29 -4.02
CA SER A 230 -11.08 5.56 -4.43
C SER A 230 -11.07 6.59 -3.31
N PHE A 231 -10.97 7.86 -3.70
CA PHE A 231 -11.25 9.00 -2.84
C PHE A 231 -12.76 9.21 -2.77
N THR A 232 -13.31 9.27 -1.55
CA THR A 232 -14.77 9.33 -1.31
C THR A 232 -15.22 10.70 -0.82
N GLY A 233 -14.35 11.71 -0.86
CA GLY A 233 -14.65 13.02 -0.31
C GLY A 233 -14.44 13.07 1.21
N TYR A 234 -14.82 14.20 1.79
CA TYR A 234 -14.69 14.41 3.23
C TYR A 234 -15.65 13.50 4.01
N PRO A 235 -15.24 13.02 5.21
CA PRO A 235 -16.11 12.19 6.04
C PRO A 235 -17.47 12.86 6.27
N ASN A 236 -18.54 12.09 6.10
CA ASN A 236 -19.90 12.48 6.45
C ASN A 236 -20.52 11.38 7.33
N ASN A 237 -21.80 11.51 7.68
CA ASN A 237 -22.49 10.55 8.56
C ASN A 237 -22.63 9.14 7.93
N GLU A 238 -22.40 9.00 6.63
CA GLU A 238 -22.34 7.71 5.94
C GLU A 238 -20.87 7.29 5.85
N GLN A 239 -20.45 6.34 6.68
CA GLN A 239 -19.07 5.86 6.66
C GLN A 239 -18.82 5.07 5.37
N LYS A 240 -18.29 5.74 4.35
CA LYS A 240 -17.96 5.13 3.05
C LYS A 240 -16.51 4.63 3.07
N LYS A 241 -16.32 3.40 2.64
CA LYS A 241 -15.00 2.82 2.34
C LYS A 241 -14.31 3.69 1.27
N GLY A 242 -13.18 4.30 1.61
CA GLY A 242 -12.46 5.19 0.69
C GLY A 242 -11.44 6.09 1.40
N LEU A 243 -10.72 6.89 0.62
CA LEU A 243 -9.81 7.92 1.13
C LEU A 243 -10.59 9.20 1.48
N PRO A 244 -10.38 9.79 2.66
CA PRO A 244 -11.31 10.76 3.27
C PRO A 244 -11.11 12.22 2.79
N VAL A 245 -10.83 12.41 1.51
CA VAL A 245 -10.74 13.73 0.86
C VAL A 245 -11.22 13.62 -0.60
N PRO A 246 -11.60 14.72 -1.25
CA PRO A 246 -11.81 14.71 -2.70
C PRO A 246 -10.50 14.40 -3.45
N LEU A 247 -10.58 13.68 -4.57
CA LEU A 247 -9.41 13.39 -5.41
C LEU A 247 -8.76 14.69 -5.91
N THR A 248 -9.56 15.68 -6.29
CA THR A 248 -9.06 16.98 -6.77
C THR A 248 -8.20 17.69 -5.72
N ASP A 249 -8.64 17.64 -4.47
CA ASP A 249 -7.95 18.32 -3.36
C ASP A 249 -6.64 17.59 -3.04
N TYR A 250 -6.66 16.25 -3.09
CA TYR A 250 -5.44 15.45 -2.95
C TYR A 250 -4.43 15.72 -4.07
N LEU A 251 -4.86 15.73 -5.33
CA LEU A 251 -3.97 16.00 -6.47
C LEU A 251 -3.39 17.41 -6.40
N ALA A 252 -4.19 18.41 -6.03
CA ALA A 252 -3.72 19.78 -5.82
C ALA A 252 -2.66 19.84 -4.70
N LEU A 253 -2.88 19.11 -3.61
CA LEU A 253 -1.95 19.04 -2.48
C LEU A 253 -0.62 18.38 -2.87
N VAL A 254 -0.67 17.30 -3.66
CA VAL A 254 0.53 16.62 -4.16
C VAL A 254 1.31 17.48 -5.15
N ASP A 255 0.64 18.14 -6.10
CA ASP A 255 1.30 19.07 -7.04
C ASP A 255 2.01 20.20 -6.30
N TRP A 256 1.31 20.89 -5.40
CA TRP A 256 1.90 21.98 -4.62
C TRP A 256 3.06 21.51 -3.75
N THR A 257 2.94 20.34 -3.11
CA THR A 257 4.04 19.78 -2.30
C THR A 257 5.24 19.42 -3.18
N GLY A 258 5.00 18.82 -4.35
CA GLY A 258 6.04 18.45 -5.32
C GLY A 258 6.81 19.64 -5.87
N ARG A 259 6.13 20.77 -6.09
CA ARG A 259 6.75 22.05 -6.49
C ARG A 259 7.70 22.59 -5.42
N ILE A 260 7.27 22.61 -4.16
CA ILE A 260 8.13 23.02 -3.04
C ILE A 260 9.37 22.12 -2.92
N VAL A 261 9.18 20.80 -3.06
CA VAL A 261 10.29 19.82 -3.02
C VAL A 261 11.33 20.07 -4.12
N ARG A 262 10.90 20.57 -5.28
CA ARG A 262 11.78 20.87 -6.42
C ARG A 262 12.40 22.26 -6.38
N ASP A 263 12.14 23.03 -5.32
CA ASP A 263 12.53 24.43 -5.17
C ASP A 263 12.01 25.38 -6.27
N ASP A 264 11.02 24.97 -7.06
CA ASP A 264 10.47 25.78 -8.16
C ASP A 264 9.41 26.79 -7.68
N LYS A 265 8.79 26.55 -6.52
CA LYS A 265 7.86 27.49 -5.87
C LYS A 265 8.00 27.44 -4.35
N ARG A 266 8.59 28.48 -3.77
CA ARG A 266 8.64 28.69 -2.31
C ARG A 266 7.78 29.92 -1.97
N GLY A 267 6.55 29.71 -1.50
CA GLY A 267 5.68 30.80 -1.02
C GLY A 267 4.26 30.79 -1.58
N ALA A 268 3.33 31.23 -0.71
CA ALA A 268 1.87 31.24 -0.80
C ALA A 268 1.18 29.87 -0.89
N LEU A 269 0.49 29.49 0.20
CA LEU A 269 -0.55 28.47 0.20
C LEU A 269 -1.67 28.92 -0.74
N SER A 270 -2.13 28.03 -1.62
CA SER A 270 -3.35 28.29 -2.38
C SER A 270 -4.55 28.24 -1.45
N ASN A 271 -5.56 29.07 -1.69
CA ASN A 271 -6.86 28.99 -0.98
C ASN A 271 -7.52 27.62 -1.13
N THR A 272 -7.17 26.86 -2.17
CA THR A 272 -7.64 25.47 -2.36
C THR A 272 -6.96 24.46 -1.42
N LEU A 273 -5.81 24.79 -0.83
CA LEU A 273 -5.03 23.90 0.04
C LEU A 273 -5.24 24.19 1.53
N SER A 274 -5.62 25.42 1.89
CA SER A 274 -5.93 25.77 3.28
C SER A 274 -6.98 24.81 3.87
N PRO A 275 -8.12 24.54 3.20
CA PRO A 275 -9.18 23.73 3.80
C PRO A 275 -8.73 22.31 4.18
N ILE A 276 -7.90 21.66 3.36
CA ILE A 276 -7.41 20.31 3.64
C ILE A 276 -6.39 20.32 4.80
N LEU A 277 -5.49 21.30 4.87
CA LEU A 277 -4.51 21.39 5.96
C LEU A 277 -5.15 21.80 7.30
N ASP A 278 -6.08 22.75 7.26
CA ASP A 278 -6.85 23.22 8.41
C ASP A 278 -7.67 22.07 9.01
N ARG A 279 -8.34 21.28 8.16
CA ARG A 279 -9.10 20.10 8.57
C ARG A 279 -8.23 19.02 9.23
N LEU A 280 -7.00 18.87 8.76
CA LEU A 280 -6.03 17.94 9.34
C LEU A 280 -5.35 18.48 10.60
N CYS A 281 -5.63 19.73 10.99
CA CYS A 281 -4.97 20.45 12.07
C CYS A 281 -3.44 20.36 11.92
N ILE A 282 -2.92 20.65 10.72
CA ILE A 282 -1.49 20.60 10.40
C ILE A 282 -1.08 21.88 9.69
N ASP A 283 -0.01 22.52 10.17
CA ASP A 283 0.53 23.68 9.49
C ASP A 283 1.39 23.28 8.27
N GLN A 284 1.74 24.27 7.46
CA GLN A 284 2.53 24.08 6.24
C GLN A 284 3.90 23.44 6.50
N GLN A 285 4.59 23.85 7.58
CA GLN A 285 5.94 23.39 7.89
C GLN A 285 5.91 21.94 8.38
N GLU A 286 4.97 21.61 9.26
CA GLU A 286 4.73 20.25 9.72
C GLU A 286 4.36 19.34 8.55
N TRP A 287 3.47 19.78 7.65
CA TRP A 287 3.10 19.04 6.44
C TRP A 287 4.31 18.71 5.56
N LEU A 288 5.14 19.71 5.25
CA LEU A 288 6.35 19.51 4.44
C LEU A 288 7.35 18.56 5.11
N LYS A 289 7.51 18.67 6.43
CA LYS A 289 8.36 17.75 7.20
C LYS A 289 7.87 16.31 7.11
N LEU A 290 6.56 16.08 7.23
CA LEU A 290 5.99 14.73 7.16
C LEU A 290 6.04 14.15 5.74
N SER A 291 5.63 14.93 4.74
CA SER A 291 5.56 14.50 3.33
C SER A 291 6.94 14.29 2.68
N GLN A 292 8.02 14.84 3.24
CA GLN A 292 9.38 14.60 2.77
C GLN A 292 10.15 13.58 3.63
N GLY A 293 9.81 13.48 4.92
CA GLY A 293 10.57 12.75 5.93
C GLY A 293 9.88 11.55 6.56
N PHE A 294 8.78 11.04 5.98
CA PHE A 294 7.87 10.09 6.64
C PHE A 294 8.54 8.89 7.33
N GLU A 295 9.39 8.13 6.63
CA GLU A 295 10.14 6.98 7.20
C GLU A 295 11.21 7.36 8.24
N LYS A 296 11.67 8.61 8.22
CA LYS A 296 12.60 9.13 9.24
C LYS A 296 11.82 9.48 10.51
N THR A 297 10.67 10.14 10.34
CA THR A 297 9.79 10.60 11.42
C THR A 297 9.11 9.43 12.15
N TYR A 298 8.54 8.50 11.40
CA TYR A 298 7.81 7.36 11.96
C TYR A 298 8.58 6.06 11.76
N LYS A 299 8.49 5.14 12.72
CA LYS A 299 9.13 3.80 12.65
C LYS A 299 8.11 2.68 12.54
N THR A 300 7.14 2.63 13.45
CA THR A 300 6.12 1.56 13.49
C THR A 300 4.70 2.11 13.46
N PHE A 301 4.46 3.22 14.14
CA PHE A 301 3.16 3.90 14.18
C PHE A 301 3.34 5.34 13.69
N ALA A 302 2.39 5.82 12.90
CA ALA A 302 2.31 7.19 12.43
C ALA A 302 0.94 7.78 12.80
N GLY A 303 0.95 8.93 13.48
CA GLY A 303 -0.27 9.62 13.91
C GLY A 303 0.01 10.57 15.07
N GLY A 304 -1.03 11.24 15.55
CA GLY A 304 -0.97 12.16 16.68
C GLY A 304 -0.51 11.48 17.97
N SER A 305 0.11 12.27 18.86
CA SER A 305 0.70 11.78 20.11
C SER A 305 -0.30 11.01 21.00
N GLY A 306 -1.57 11.42 21.04
CA GLY A 306 -2.64 10.73 21.77
C GLY A 306 -2.92 9.32 21.23
N ARG A 307 -3.16 9.19 19.91
CA ARG A 307 -3.38 7.91 19.24
C ARG A 307 -2.18 6.98 19.40
N MET A 308 -0.96 7.51 19.22
CA MET A 308 0.26 6.72 19.40
C MET A 308 0.40 6.18 20.82
N LYS A 309 0.09 6.97 21.86
CA LYS A 309 0.13 6.52 23.26
C LYS A 309 -0.88 5.40 23.51
N HIS A 310 -2.12 5.59 23.05
CA HIS A 310 -3.20 4.61 23.21
C HIS A 310 -2.85 3.26 22.54
N ILE A 311 -2.42 3.28 21.27
CA ILE A 311 -2.02 2.07 20.55
C ILE A 311 -0.77 1.42 21.14
N SER A 312 0.19 2.23 21.63
CA SER A 312 1.35 1.67 22.32
C SER A 312 0.95 0.92 23.59
N GLN A 313 -0.04 1.41 24.35
CA GLN A 313 -0.57 0.69 25.50
C GLN A 313 -1.29 -0.59 25.09
N LEU A 314 -2.21 -0.51 24.11
CA LEU A 314 -2.98 -1.65 23.61
C LEU A 314 -2.09 -2.80 23.10
N LEU A 315 -1.03 -2.46 22.35
CA LEU A 315 -0.12 -3.43 21.74
C LEU A 315 1.13 -3.72 22.59
N GLY A 316 1.19 -3.20 23.82
CA GLY A 316 2.29 -3.40 24.76
C GLY A 316 3.66 -2.90 24.26
N TYR A 317 3.70 -1.77 23.55
CA TYR A 317 4.94 -1.08 23.20
C TYR A 317 5.33 -0.08 24.30
N GLN A 318 6.57 -0.16 24.76
CA GLN A 318 7.18 0.87 25.61
C GLN A 318 8.02 1.81 24.73
N ARG A 319 7.82 3.12 24.91
CA ARG A 319 8.67 4.12 24.26
C ARG A 319 10.04 4.06 24.92
N LEU A 320 11.08 3.69 24.17
CA LEU A 320 12.46 3.87 24.64
C LEU A 320 12.65 5.39 24.82
N ARG A 321 12.91 5.83 26.05
CA ARG A 321 13.32 7.21 26.31
C ARG A 321 14.62 7.42 25.55
N THR A 322 14.60 8.23 24.49
CA THR A 322 15.81 8.80 23.93
C THR A 322 16.27 9.87 24.92
N SER A 323 17.38 9.60 25.61
CA SER A 323 18.14 10.55 26.41
C SER A 323 18.66 11.69 25.57
#